data_AF-A0A7J9X9W6-F1
#
_entry.id   AF-A0A7J9X9W6-F1
#
_cell.length_a   1.000
_cell.length_b   1.000
_cell.length_c   1.000
_cell.angle_alpha   90.00
_cell.angle_beta   90.00
_cell.angle_gamma   90.00
#
_symmetry.space_group_name_H-M   'P 1'
#
loop_
_entity.id
_entity.type
_entity.pdbx_description
1 polymer ?
#
loop_
_entity_poly.entity_id
_entity_poly.type
_entity_poly.pdbx_seq_one_letter_code
_entity_poly.pdbx_strand_id
1 'polypeptide(L)' 'MTALSRSARESVPGAASCPGCGERSSRVHSRYERVLSDAAIGSQRVRIRLRVRRFLCTVARARAGRSSSRSRS' A
#
# COMPACT_ATOMS: atom_id res chain seq x y z
N MET A 1 -10.15 -16.91 -19.29
CA MET A 1 -9.13 -16.92 -18.21
C MET A 1 -8.59 -15.50 -18.06
N THR A 2 -9.11 -14.71 -17.13
CA THR A 2 -8.76 -13.28 -17.00
C THR A 2 -7.48 -13.13 -16.17
N ALA A 3 -6.40 -12.67 -16.80
CA ALA A 3 -5.18 -12.29 -16.09
C ALA A 3 -5.46 -11.03 -15.26
N LEU A 4 -5.48 -11.17 -13.93
CA LEU A 4 -5.53 -10.04 -13.01
C LEU A 4 -4.26 -9.20 -13.19
N SER A 5 -4.42 -7.98 -13.70
CA SER A 5 -3.34 -7.05 -13.99
C SER A 5 -2.53 -6.75 -12.71
N ARG A 6 -1.28 -7.22 -12.65
CA ARG A 6 -0.34 -6.84 -11.59
C ARG A 6 0.23 -5.47 -11.90
N SER A 7 -0.44 -4.43 -11.42
CA SER A 7 0.08 -3.06 -11.45
C SER A 7 1.18 -2.92 -10.39
N ALA A 8 2.42 -3.26 -10.76
CA ALA A 8 3.60 -2.97 -9.94
C ALA A 8 3.95 -1.48 -10.13
N ARG A 9 3.27 -0.60 -9.40
CA ARG A 9 3.69 0.80 -9.31
C ARG A 9 4.97 0.84 -8.49
N GLU A 10 6.01 1.50 -9.01
CA GLU A 10 7.20 1.81 -8.22
C GLU A 10 6.77 2.55 -6.96
N SER A 11 7.13 1.96 -5.81
CA SER A 11 6.90 2.60 -4.53
C SER A 11 7.96 3.69 -4.39
N VAL A 12 7.55 4.95 -4.51
CA VAL A 12 8.44 6.08 -4.20
C VAL A 12 8.88 5.94 -2.73
N PRO A 13 10.19 5.92 -2.44
CA PRO A 13 10.66 5.75 -1.07
C PRO A 13 10.15 6.89 -0.19
N GLY A 14 9.26 6.55 0.73
CA GLY A 14 8.78 7.47 1.76
C GLY A 14 7.52 8.26 1.43
N ALA A 15 6.88 8.06 0.27
CA ALA A 15 5.59 8.68 -0.04
C ALA A 15 4.70 7.76 -0.90
N ALA A 16 3.38 7.94 -0.82
CA ALA A 16 2.42 7.29 -1.71
C ALA A 16 1.33 8.27 -2.15
N SER A 17 0.82 8.07 -3.37
CA SER A 17 -0.37 8.77 -3.85
C SER A 17 -1.62 8.19 -3.21
N CYS A 18 -2.51 9.07 -2.75
CA CYS A 18 -3.82 8.67 -2.26
C CYS A 18 -4.65 8.12 -3.43
N PRO A 19 -5.18 6.89 -3.36
CA PRO A 19 -5.99 6.33 -4.44
C PRO A 19 -7.33 7.07 -4.63
N GLY A 20 -7.75 7.89 -3.65
CA GLY A 20 -8.98 8.66 -3.72
C GLY A 20 -8.81 10.05 -4.34
N CYS A 21 -7.76 10.80 -3.99
CA CYS A 21 -7.56 12.19 -4.47
C CYS A 21 -6.32 12.37 -5.36
N GLY A 22 -5.47 11.35 -5.54
CA GLY A 22 -4.22 11.42 -6.30
C GLY A 22 -3.04 12.07 -5.58
N GLU A 23 -3.29 12.87 -4.54
CA GLU A 23 -2.28 13.65 -3.83
C GLU A 23 -1.21 12.75 -3.17
N ARG A 24 0.06 13.16 -3.26
CA ARG A 24 1.17 12.44 -2.63
C ARG A 24 1.29 12.80 -1.15
N SER A 25 1.44 11.78 -0.31
CA SER A 25 1.67 11.98 1.11
C SER A 25 2.80 11.10 1.63
N SER A 26 3.63 11.70 2.47
CA SER A 26 4.70 11.04 3.24
C SER A 26 4.35 10.82 4.71
N ARG A 27 3.19 11.33 5.17
CA ARG A 27 2.74 11.19 6.56
C ARG A 27 2.30 9.77 6.83
N VAL A 28 2.98 9.04 7.71
CA VAL A 28 2.66 7.64 8.02
C VAL A 28 1.55 7.56 9.07
N HIS A 29 0.49 6.82 8.76
CA HIS A 29 -0.57 6.48 9.71
C HIS A 29 -0.23 5.24 10.52
N SER A 30 0.16 4.16 9.84
CA SER A 30 0.48 2.88 10.47
C SER A 30 1.51 2.10 9.66
N ARG A 31 2.18 1.18 10.34
CA ARG A 31 3.17 0.28 9.78
C ARG A 31 2.75 -1.14 10.14
N TYR A 32 2.79 -2.05 9.19
CA TYR A 32 2.54 -3.46 9.45
C TYR A 32 3.40 -4.34 8.58
N GLU A 33 3.67 -5.55 9.05
CA GLU A 33 4.41 -6.55 8.28
C GLU A 33 3.42 -7.51 7.62
N ARG A 34 3.68 -7.84 6.34
CA ARG A 34 2.96 -8.91 5.64
C ARG A 34 3.97 -9.92 5.09
N VAL A 35 3.65 -11.20 5.21
CA VAL A 35 4.42 -12.26 4.59
C VAL A 35 3.75 -12.62 3.26
N LEU A 36 4.48 -12.49 2.16
CA LEU A 36 4.11 -13.08 0.89
C LEU A 36 4.64 -14.52 0.86
N SER A 37 3.72 -15.47 0.86
CA SER A 37 4.05 -16.88 1.03
C SER A 37 4.58 -17.55 -0.24
N ASP A 38 4.42 -16.95 -1.42
CA ASP A 38 4.58 -17.68 -2.69
C ASP A 38 5.27 -16.85 -3.79
N ALA A 39 6.52 -16.46 -3.56
CA ALA A 39 7.41 -16.16 -4.67
C ALA A 39 8.26 -17.42 -4.92
N ALA A 40 7.92 -18.19 -5.96
CA ALA A 40 8.83 -19.20 -6.47
C ALA A 40 9.99 -18.46 -7.15
N ILE A 41 11.15 -18.44 -6.50
CA ILE A 41 12.39 -17.94 -7.09
C ILE A 41 13.15 -19.20 -7.52
N GLY A 42 13.08 -19.53 -8.81
CA GLY A 42 13.55 -20.83 -9.31
C GLY A 42 12.75 -21.99 -8.72
N SER A 43 13.44 -22.99 -8.15
CA SER A 43 12.84 -24.19 -7.54
C SER A 43 12.55 -24.06 -6.04
N GLN A 44 12.85 -22.92 -5.41
CA GLN A 44 12.75 -22.75 -3.96
C GLN A 44 11.54 -21.90 -3.56
N ARG A 45 10.79 -22.39 -2.58
CA ARG A 45 9.70 -21.63 -1.94
C ARG A 45 10.31 -20.57 -1.02
N VAL A 46 10.20 -19.30 -1.41
CA VAL A 46 10.70 -18.17 -0.63
C VAL A 46 9.55 -17.41 0.01
N ARG A 47 9.70 -17.10 1.30
CA ARG A 47 8.79 -16.21 2.04
C ARG A 47 9.36 -14.80 2.02
N ILE A 48 8.66 -13.85 1.39
CA ILE A 48 9.07 -12.45 1.37
C ILE A 48 8.36 -11.70 2.49
N ARG A 49 9.11 -11.19 3.47
CA ARG A 49 8.59 -10.30 4.51
C ARG A 49 8.60 -8.86 4.01
N LEU A 50 7.43 -8.25 3.86
CA LEU A 50 7.28 -6.87 3.44
C LEU A 50 6.88 -5.99 4.62
N ARG A 51 7.60 -4.89 4.82
CA ARG A 51 7.21 -3.81 5.72
C ARG A 51 6.36 -2.80 4.96
N VAL A 52 5.07 -2.75 5.25
CA VAL A 52 4.12 -1.84 4.60
C VAL A 52 3.89 -0.62 5.47
N ARG A 53 3.92 0.57 4.84
CA ARG A 53 3.55 1.85 5.46
C ARG A 53 2.26 2.35 4.85
N ARG A 54 1.25 2.65 5.66
CA ARG A 54 0.02 3.34 5.23
C ARG A 54 0.22 4.84 5.42
N PHE A 55 -0.08 5.63 4.39
CA PHE A 55 0.06 7.09 4.45
C PHE A 55 -1.29 7.78 4.72
N LEU A 56 -1.27 8.90 5.44
CA LEU A 56 -2.44 9.75 5.70
C LEU A 56 -2.69 10.66 4.51
N CYS A 57 -3.94 10.71 4.02
CA CYS A 57 -4.35 11.74 3.08
C CYS A 57 -4.41 13.10 3.79
N THR A 58 -3.70 14.11 3.26
CA THR A 58 -3.70 15.49 3.78
C THR A 58 -4.82 16.35 3.20
N VAL A 59 -5.48 15.89 2.13
CA VAL A 59 -6.58 16.61 1.49
C VAL A 59 -7.89 16.33 2.24
N ALA A 60 -8.46 17.39 2.85
CA ALA A 60 -9.81 17.35 3.40
C ALA A 60 -10.81 17.11 2.26
N ARG A 61 -11.69 16.14 2.45
CA ARG A 61 -12.34 15.42 1.35
C ARG A 61 -13.45 16.23 0.69
N ALA A 62 -13.16 16.83 -0.46
CA ALA A 62 -14.16 17.04 -1.49
C ALA A 62 -13.86 16.05 -2.64
N ARG A 63 -14.67 14.99 -2.75
CA ARG A 63 -14.66 13.95 -3.83
C ARG A 63 -13.56 12.86 -3.81
N ALA A 64 -13.18 12.33 -2.66
CA ALA A 64 -12.36 11.11 -2.59
C ALA A 64 -13.01 10.07 -1.67
N GLY A 65 -13.19 8.83 -2.16
CA GLY A 65 -13.79 7.68 -1.46
C GLY A 65 -13.14 7.35 -0.11
N ARG A 66 -13.92 6.77 0.81
CA ARG A 66 -13.58 6.67 2.25
C ARG A 66 -12.50 5.64 2.54
N SER A 67 -11.30 6.09 2.90
CA SER A 67 -10.35 5.32 3.70
C SER A 67 -9.91 6.11 4.93
N SER A 68 -10.89 6.40 5.81
CA SER A 68 -10.65 6.92 7.15
C SER A 68 -10.27 5.75 8.06
N SER A 69 -8.99 5.42 8.17
CA SER A 69 -8.51 4.49 9.21
C SER A 69 -8.58 5.20 10.57
N ARG A 70 -9.76 5.18 11.19
CA ARG A 70 -9.90 5.52 12.62
C ARG A 70 -9.48 4.30 13.43
N SER A 71 -8.20 4.20 13.77
CA SER A 71 -7.77 3.47 14.97
C SER A 71 -7.96 4.42 16.16
N ARG A 72 -9.12 4.33 16.82
CA ARG A 72 -9.30 4.89 18.17
C ARG A 72 -8.71 3.88 19.15
N SER A 73 -7.77 4.35 19.97
CA SER A 73 -7.55 3.83 21.33
C SER A 73 -8.21 4.81 22.29
#